data_AF-A0A958L8N5-F1
#
_entry.id   AF-A0A958L8N5-F1
#
_cell.length_a   1.000
_cell.length_b   1.000
_cell.length_c   1.000
_cell.angle_alpha   90.00
_cell.angle_beta   90.00
_cell.angle_gamma   90.00
#
_symmetry.space_group_name_H-M   'P 1'
#
loop_
_entity.id
_entity.type
_entity.pdbx_description
1 polymer ?
#
loop_
_entity_poly.entity_id
_entity_poly.type
_entity_poly.pdbx_seq_one_letter_code
_entity_poly.pdbx_strand_id
1 'polypeptide(L)'
;MSKSLRLMQFNMENFFLYLDKELPPHWPDLSEDQWQNLTLSTTKLKSLEKLKNIKSTIEAVDPDVMILSEVGGKESLDNYNKFFLEDKFHVQLIEGNSDRGIDIGYLIKKDLDLNFLLISHKERPLHFLYDHERDSQKKSHYFSRDVAELRLFNN
;
A
#
# COMPACT_ATOMS: atom_id res chain seq x y z
N MET A 1 -21.75 -12.05 19.30
CA MET A 1 -20.93 -10.92 19.77
C MET A 1 -20.39 -10.21 18.55
N SER A 2 -20.48 -8.88 18.49
CA SER A 2 -19.81 -8.09 17.44
C SER A 2 -18.29 -8.23 17.65
N LYS A 3 -17.57 -8.75 16.65
CA LYS A 3 -16.09 -8.80 16.68
C LYS A 3 -15.58 -7.36 16.55
N SER A 4 -14.75 -6.92 17.49
CA SER A 4 -14.07 -5.63 17.38
C SER A 4 -12.98 -5.74 16.32
N LEU A 5 -13.01 -4.87 15.31
CA LEU A 5 -11.97 -4.79 14.29
C LEU A 5 -10.81 -3.90 14.78
N ARG A 6 -9.58 -4.35 14.55
CA ARG A 6 -8.35 -3.60 14.81
C ARG A 6 -7.82 -3.01 13.51
N LEU A 7 -7.86 -1.68 13.43
CA LEU A 7 -7.37 -0.94 12.26
C LEU A 7 -5.99 -0.35 12.56
N MET A 8 -5.07 -0.46 11.61
CA MET A 8 -3.76 0.19 11.67
C MET A 8 -3.60 1.12 10.46
N GLN A 9 -3.25 2.38 10.70
CA GLN A 9 -2.78 3.28 9.66
C GLN A 9 -1.27 3.39 9.74
N PHE A 10 -0.57 3.18 8.63
CA PHE A 10 0.89 3.19 8.64
C PHE A 10 1.47 3.81 7.36
N ASN A 11 2.32 4.83 7.51
CA ASN A 11 3.13 5.32 6.41
C ASN A 11 4.36 4.44 6.24
N MET A 12 4.47 3.80 5.08
CA MET A 12 5.53 2.83 4.78
C MET A 12 6.79 3.49 4.21
N GLU A 13 6.78 4.81 3.98
CA GLU A 13 7.89 5.69 3.54
C GLU A 13 8.62 5.13 2.30
N ASN A 14 8.14 5.47 1.10
CA ASN A 14 8.69 5.00 -0.18
C ASN A 14 8.88 3.47 -0.22
N PHE A 15 7.79 2.73 -0.06
CA PHE A 15 7.81 1.28 0.09
C PHE A 15 7.89 0.56 -1.25
N PHE A 16 9.10 0.46 -1.77
CA PHE A 16 9.40 -0.25 -3.01
C PHE A 16 9.97 -1.64 -2.72
N LEU A 17 9.36 -2.67 -3.28
CA LEU A 17 9.77 -4.06 -3.17
C LEU A 17 9.51 -4.80 -4.49
N TYR A 18 10.19 -4.35 -5.54
CA TYR A 18 10.15 -4.97 -6.87
C TYR A 18 11.21 -6.08 -6.94
N LEU A 19 10.77 -7.33 -7.03
CA LEU A 19 11.67 -8.48 -7.01
C LEU A 19 11.68 -9.13 -8.40
N ASP A 20 12.62 -8.71 -9.24
CA ASP A 20 12.78 -9.20 -10.61
C ASP A 20 13.42 -10.60 -10.68
N LYS A 21 13.94 -11.08 -9.56
CA LYS A 21 14.61 -12.37 -9.42
C LYS A 21 13.95 -13.18 -8.32
N GLU A 22 13.95 -14.51 -8.47
CA GLU A 22 13.55 -15.39 -7.39
C GLU A 22 14.45 -15.19 -6.16
N LEU A 23 13.83 -15.17 -4.97
CA LEU A 23 14.57 -15.07 -3.73
C LEU A 23 15.36 -16.37 -3.48
N PRO A 24 16.68 -16.30 -3.21
CA PRO A 24 17.43 -17.48 -2.83
C PRO A 24 16.94 -18.05 -1.49
N PRO A 25 17.18 -19.34 -1.18
CA PRO A 25 16.71 -19.95 0.07
C PRO A 25 17.19 -19.23 1.35
N HIS A 26 18.36 -18.60 1.31
CA HIS A 26 18.96 -17.84 2.41
C HIS A 26 18.70 -16.33 2.29
N TRP A 27 17.68 -15.91 1.54
CA TRP A 27 17.36 -14.49 1.35
C TRP A 27 17.23 -13.68 2.66
N PRO A 28 16.76 -14.22 3.80
CA PRO A 28 16.66 -13.43 5.03
C PRO A 28 18.02 -12.97 5.56
N ASP A 29 19.12 -13.60 5.16
CA ASP A 29 20.47 -13.35 5.69
C ASP A 29 21.36 -12.57 4.69
N LEU A 30 20.78 -12.08 3.59
CA LEU A 30 21.52 -11.29 2.61
C LEU A 30 22.05 -9.99 3.21
N SER A 31 23.23 -9.57 2.74
CA SER A 31 23.68 -8.20 2.98
C SER A 31 22.80 -7.20 2.23
N GLU A 32 22.81 -5.93 2.63
CA GLU A 32 22.05 -4.89 1.93
C GLU A 32 22.47 -4.77 0.46
N ASP A 33 23.75 -4.90 0.12
CA ASP A 33 24.20 -4.86 -1.28
C ASP A 33 23.66 -6.04 -2.09
N GLN A 34 23.64 -7.25 -1.51
CA GLN A 34 23.07 -8.42 -2.16
C GLN A 34 21.56 -8.27 -2.33
N TRP A 35 20.87 -7.73 -1.31
CA TRP A 35 19.45 -7.45 -1.35
C TRP A 35 19.09 -6.45 -2.46
N GLN A 36 19.80 -5.33 -2.54
CA GLN A 36 19.57 -4.32 -3.58
C GLN A 36 19.83 -4.84 -5.00
N ASN A 37 20.69 -5.86 -5.16
CA ASN A 37 20.95 -6.51 -6.46
C ASN A 37 19.83 -7.47 -6.93
N LEU A 38 18.75 -7.63 -6.14
CA LEU A 38 17.60 -8.46 -6.52
C LEU A 38 16.61 -7.76 -7.45
N THR A 39 16.73 -6.44 -7.62
CA THR A 39 15.91 -5.67 -8.58
C THR A 39 16.72 -5.19 -9.77
N LEU A 40 16.05 -5.07 -10.91
CA LEU A 40 16.52 -4.36 -12.10
C LEU A 40 16.00 -2.91 -12.15
N SER A 41 15.11 -2.54 -11.23
CA SER A 41 14.58 -1.19 -11.12
C SER A 41 15.68 -0.19 -10.76
N THR A 42 15.56 1.03 -11.28
CA THR A 42 16.39 2.17 -10.84
C THR A 42 15.98 2.67 -9.44
N THR A 43 14.81 2.26 -8.96
CA THR A 43 14.33 2.58 -7.62
C THR A 43 14.86 1.56 -6.62
N LYS A 44 15.51 2.04 -5.57
CA LYS A 44 16.05 1.18 -4.52
C LYS A 44 14.94 0.45 -3.78
N LEU A 45 15.20 -0.80 -3.43
CA LEU A 45 14.33 -1.56 -2.54
C LEU A 45 14.36 -0.94 -1.14
N LYS A 46 13.24 -1.04 -0.43
CA LYS A 46 13.24 -0.84 1.03
C LYS A 46 14.29 -1.79 1.63
N SER A 47 15.13 -1.29 2.54
CA SER A 47 16.20 -2.10 3.12
C SER A 47 15.65 -3.33 3.83
N LEU A 48 16.41 -4.43 3.78
CA LEU A 48 15.98 -5.70 4.36
C LEU A 48 15.75 -5.58 5.86
N GLU A 49 16.61 -4.83 6.55
CA GLU A 49 16.43 -4.53 7.97
C GLU A 49 15.12 -3.77 8.25
N LYS A 50 14.79 -2.73 7.47
CA LYS A 50 13.54 -1.99 7.64
C LYS A 50 12.33 -2.89 7.40
N LEU A 51 12.38 -3.77 6.40
CA LEU A 51 11.30 -4.73 6.11
C LEU A 51 11.03 -5.68 7.28
N LYS A 52 12.10 -6.18 7.92
CA LYS A 52 12.02 -6.97 9.15
C LYS A 52 11.42 -6.18 10.32
N ASN A 53 11.83 -4.93 10.51
CA ASN A 53 11.30 -4.07 11.57
C ASN A 53 9.80 -3.74 11.36
N ILE A 54 9.38 -3.51 10.12
CA ILE A 54 7.96 -3.32 9.78
C ILE A 54 7.18 -4.61 10.10
N LYS A 55 7.75 -5.79 9.80
CA LYS A 55 7.11 -7.08 10.09
C LYS A 55 6.87 -7.22 11.59
N SER A 56 7.91 -7.02 12.39
CA SER A 56 7.80 -7.10 13.86
C SER A 56 6.80 -6.09 14.42
N THR A 57 6.70 -4.90 13.82
CA THR A 57 5.69 -3.89 14.20
C THR A 57 4.27 -4.40 13.90
N ILE A 58 4.04 -4.94 12.70
CA ILE A 58 2.74 -5.50 12.31
C ILE A 58 2.35 -6.68 13.20
N GLU A 59 3.29 -7.58 13.51
CA GLU A 59 3.06 -8.72 14.39
C GLU A 59 2.74 -8.31 15.84
N ALA A 60 3.42 -7.29 16.36
CA ALA A 60 3.16 -6.76 17.69
C ALA A 60 1.79 -6.06 17.79
N VAL A 61 1.39 -5.36 16.72
CA VAL A 61 0.08 -4.72 16.65
C VAL A 61 -1.03 -5.75 16.39
N ASP A 62 -0.79 -6.80 15.61
CA ASP A 62 -1.80 -7.77 15.13
C ASP A 62 -3.09 -7.10 14.62
N PRO A 63 -3.01 -6.31 13.53
CA PRO A 63 -4.17 -5.65 12.93
C PRO A 63 -5.01 -6.62 12.10
N ASP A 64 -6.33 -6.39 12.09
CA ASP A 64 -7.26 -7.05 11.16
C ASP A 64 -7.17 -6.40 9.77
N VAL A 65 -7.04 -5.07 9.72
CA VAL A 65 -6.92 -4.30 8.48
C VAL A 65 -5.86 -3.22 8.62
N MET A 66 -5.00 -3.11 7.62
CA MET A 66 -3.99 -2.06 7.51
C MET A 66 -4.30 -1.11 6.36
N ILE A 67 -4.13 0.19 6.62
CA ILE A 67 -4.27 1.30 5.69
C ILE A 67 -2.87 1.88 5.52
N LEU A 68 -2.25 1.62 4.37
CA LEU A 68 -0.84 1.88 4.11
C LEU A 68 -0.69 3.05 3.15
N SER A 69 0.14 4.04 3.49
CA SER A 69 0.50 5.12 2.59
C SER A 69 1.95 5.01 2.12
N GLU A 70 2.23 5.67 1.00
CA GLU A 70 3.55 5.67 0.34
C GLU A 70 4.01 4.28 -0.14
N VAL A 71 3.05 3.50 -0.65
CA VAL A 71 3.29 2.16 -1.17
C VAL A 71 3.71 2.23 -2.63
N GLY A 72 4.86 1.64 -2.98
CA GLY A 72 5.38 1.52 -4.33
C GLY A 72 4.63 0.50 -5.19
N GLY A 73 3.32 0.67 -5.33
CA GLY A 73 2.47 -0.19 -6.13
C GLY A 73 2.10 -1.54 -5.49
N LYS A 74 1.18 -2.26 -6.16
CA LYS A 74 0.59 -3.49 -5.64
C LYS A 74 1.61 -4.62 -5.50
N GLU A 75 2.54 -4.72 -6.46
CA GLU A 75 3.60 -5.72 -6.45
C GLU A 75 4.44 -5.66 -5.16
N SER A 76 4.77 -4.46 -4.68
CA SER A 76 5.53 -4.29 -3.45
C SER A 76 4.80 -4.90 -2.24
N LEU A 77 3.47 -4.73 -2.17
CA LEU A 77 2.66 -5.34 -1.10
C LEU A 77 2.48 -6.84 -1.29
N ASP A 78 2.28 -7.32 -2.51
CA ASP A 78 2.16 -8.75 -2.81
C ASP A 78 3.44 -9.49 -2.38
N ASN A 79 4.61 -8.97 -2.77
CA ASN A 79 5.91 -9.50 -2.37
C ASN A 79 6.09 -9.46 -0.86
N TYR A 80 5.74 -8.34 -0.23
CA TYR A 80 5.90 -8.22 1.22
C TYR A 80 5.01 -9.19 1.98
N ASN A 81 3.75 -9.30 1.58
CA ASN A 81 2.80 -10.21 2.19
C ASN A 81 3.27 -11.66 2.04
N LYS A 82 3.70 -12.06 0.84
CA LYS A 82 4.21 -13.40 0.56
C LYS A 82 5.46 -13.75 1.38
N PHE A 83 6.47 -12.88 1.40
CA PHE A 83 7.79 -13.22 1.92
C PHE A 83 8.00 -12.84 3.39
N PHE A 84 7.31 -11.82 3.90
CA PHE A 84 7.48 -11.36 5.28
C PHE A 84 6.27 -11.64 6.16
N LEU A 85 5.05 -11.61 5.61
CA LEU A 85 3.81 -11.76 6.40
C LEU A 85 3.14 -13.13 6.25
N GLU A 86 3.86 -14.13 5.72
CA GLU A 86 3.36 -15.52 5.57
C GLU A 86 2.06 -15.61 4.76
N ASP A 87 1.87 -14.68 3.82
CA ASP A 87 0.69 -14.59 2.97
C ASP A 87 -0.64 -14.52 3.76
N LYS A 88 -0.63 -13.90 4.96
CA LYS A 88 -1.78 -13.79 5.87
C LYS A 88 -2.84 -12.76 5.45
N PHE A 89 -2.55 -11.91 4.48
CA PHE A 89 -3.42 -10.80 4.09
C PHE A 89 -3.87 -10.88 2.62
N HIS A 90 -5.06 -10.41 2.33
CA HIS A 90 -5.46 -9.97 0.99
C HIS A 90 -4.88 -8.59 0.71
N VAL A 91 -4.23 -8.45 -0.45
CA VAL A 91 -3.64 -7.18 -0.90
C VAL A 91 -4.61 -6.45 -1.81
N GLN A 92 -4.87 -5.19 -1.51
CA GLN A 92 -5.70 -4.30 -2.34
C GLN A 92 -4.99 -2.97 -2.55
N LEU A 93 -4.80 -2.58 -3.81
CA LEU A 93 -4.23 -1.30 -4.19
C LEU A 93 -4.72 -0.97 -5.61
N ILE A 94 -5.20 0.26 -5.82
CA ILE A 94 -5.45 0.82 -7.14
C ILE A 94 -4.39 1.90 -7.34
N GLU A 95 -3.72 1.87 -8.50
CA GLU A 95 -2.77 2.90 -8.87
C GLU A 95 -3.50 4.25 -8.98
N GLY A 96 -2.99 5.23 -8.23
CA GLY A 96 -3.57 6.55 -8.13
C GLY A 96 -3.17 7.45 -9.30
N ASN A 97 -3.18 8.75 -9.07
CA ASN A 97 -2.71 9.79 -9.98
C ASN A 97 -1.39 10.40 -9.50
N SER A 98 -0.54 9.57 -8.87
CA SER A 98 0.72 9.98 -8.27
C SER A 98 1.89 9.73 -9.22
N ASP A 99 2.48 10.80 -9.77
CA ASP A 99 3.70 10.67 -10.61
C ASP A 99 4.92 10.10 -9.85
N ARG A 100 4.83 9.99 -8.52
CA ARG A 100 5.86 9.39 -7.67
C ARG A 100 5.79 7.87 -7.62
N GLY A 101 4.75 7.25 -8.21
CA GLY A 101 4.54 5.80 -8.15
C GLY A 101 4.32 5.28 -6.73
N ILE A 102 3.84 6.14 -5.82
CA ILE A 102 3.49 5.77 -4.45
C ILE A 102 2.02 6.08 -4.17
N ASP A 103 1.31 5.07 -3.70
CA ASP A 103 -0.14 5.04 -3.58
C ASP A 103 -0.60 4.63 -2.17
N ILE A 104 -1.92 4.58 -2.00
CA ILE A 104 -2.59 4.00 -0.83
C ILE A 104 -2.86 2.53 -1.09
N GLY A 105 -2.38 1.67 -0.19
CA GLY A 105 -2.61 0.25 -0.22
C GLY A 105 -3.33 -0.25 1.04
N TYR A 106 -3.94 -1.42 0.93
CA TYR A 106 -4.68 -2.06 2.00
C TYR A 106 -4.25 -3.52 2.14
N LEU A 107 -4.08 -3.96 3.38
CA LEU A 107 -3.91 -5.37 3.73
C LEU A 107 -5.07 -5.79 4.63
N ILE A 108 -5.82 -6.81 4.23
CA ILE A 108 -6.99 -7.31 4.95
C ILE A 108 -6.71 -8.75 5.38
N LYS A 109 -6.77 -9.07 6.68
CA LYS A 109 -6.45 -10.42 7.17
C LYS A 109 -7.39 -11.45 6.53
N LYS A 110 -6.84 -12.56 6.00
CA LYS A 110 -7.59 -13.56 5.21
C LYS A 110 -8.61 -14.36 6.03
N ASP A 111 -8.44 -14.42 7.34
CA ASP A 111 -9.34 -15.13 8.26
C ASP A 111 -10.55 -14.27 8.71
N LEU A 112 -10.70 -13.07 8.13
CA LEU A 112 -11.88 -12.24 8.30
C LEU A 112 -12.98 -12.70 7.35
N ASP A 113 -14.12 -13.07 7.93
CA ASP A 113 -15.35 -13.36 7.19
C ASP A 113 -16.05 -12.05 6.76
N LEU A 114 -15.38 -11.29 5.89
CA LEU A 114 -15.85 -10.01 5.36
C LEU A 114 -15.58 -9.92 3.86
N ASN A 115 -16.54 -9.38 3.12
CA ASN A 115 -16.30 -8.94 1.76
C ASN A 115 -15.67 -7.54 1.76
N PHE A 116 -14.94 -7.24 0.68
CA PHE A 116 -14.34 -5.93 0.51
C PHE A 116 -14.42 -5.42 -0.93
N LEU A 117 -14.50 -4.09 -1.05
CA LEU A 117 -14.48 -3.37 -2.33
C LEU A 117 -13.56 -2.17 -2.19
N LEU A 118 -12.61 -2.03 -3.11
CA LEU A 118 -11.73 -0.88 -3.20
C LEU A 118 -12.23 0.08 -4.28
N ILE A 119 -12.38 1.35 -3.93
CA ILE A 119 -12.88 2.40 -4.82
C ILE A 119 -11.85 3.51 -4.93
N SER A 120 -11.50 3.88 -6.16
CA SER A 120 -10.67 5.06 -6.43
C SER A 120 -11.55 6.31 -6.56
N HIS A 121 -11.04 7.43 -6.07
CA HIS A 121 -11.67 8.75 -6.18
C HIS A 121 -10.78 9.74 -6.95
N LYS A 122 -9.81 9.25 -7.73
CA LYS A 122 -8.86 10.10 -8.49
C LYS A 122 -9.55 11.06 -9.47
N GLU A 123 -10.68 10.62 -10.04
CA GLU A 123 -11.50 11.42 -10.97
C GLU A 123 -12.64 12.17 -10.27
N ARG A 124 -12.65 12.24 -8.94
CA ARG A 124 -13.71 12.92 -8.20
C ARG A 124 -13.48 14.44 -8.21
N PRO A 125 -14.39 15.24 -8.78
CA PRO A 125 -14.28 16.69 -8.72
C PRO A 125 -14.49 17.19 -7.27
N LEU A 126 -13.69 18.17 -6.85
CA LEU A 126 -13.84 18.86 -5.57
C LEU A 126 -15.02 19.84 -5.55
N HIS A 127 -15.59 20.15 -6.71
CA HIS A 127 -16.60 21.19 -6.90
C HIS A 127 -16.18 22.54 -6.29
N PHE A 128 -14.88 22.83 -6.42
CA PHE A 128 -14.23 24.01 -5.89
C PHE A 128 -13.55 24.76 -7.04
N LEU A 129 -13.60 26.08 -6.97
CA LEU A 129 -12.87 27.01 -7.84
C LEU A 129 -12.40 28.17 -6.96
N TYR A 130 -11.19 28.67 -7.20
CA TYR A 130 -10.74 29.93 -6.63
C TYR A 130 -11.52 31.08 -7.28
N ASP A 131 -11.65 32.22 -6.59
CA ASP A 131 -12.48 33.33 -7.10
C ASP A 131 -12.03 33.85 -8.47
N HIS A 132 -10.72 33.89 -8.71
CA HIS A 132 -10.16 34.29 -10.01
C HIS A 132 -10.38 33.27 -11.14
N GLU A 133 -10.82 32.05 -10.83
CA GLU A 133 -11.10 30.99 -11.81
C GLU A 133 -12.57 30.95 -12.23
N ARG A 134 -13.46 31.71 -11.58
CA ARG A 134 -14.92 31.65 -11.81
C ARG A 134 -15.34 32.10 -13.21
N ASP A 135 -14.57 33.01 -13.82
CA ASP A 135 -14.80 33.49 -15.18
C ASP A 135 -14.08 32.65 -16.25
N SER A 136 -13.38 31.59 -15.85
CA SER A 136 -12.68 30.67 -16.76
C SER A 136 -13.56 29.50 -17.20
N GLN A 137 -13.13 28.75 -18.22
CA GLN A 137 -13.80 27.50 -18.63
C GLN A 137 -13.59 26.33 -17.63
N LYS A 138 -12.78 26.52 -16.59
CA LYS A 138 -12.48 25.48 -15.60
C LYS A 138 -13.70 25.20 -14.73
N LYS A 139 -14.09 23.93 -14.61
CA LYS A 139 -15.30 23.51 -13.88
C LYS A 139 -15.06 23.08 -12.45
N SER A 140 -13.87 22.56 -12.14
CA SER A 140 -13.49 22.09 -10.81
C SER A 140 -11.99 21.84 -10.73
N HIS A 141 -11.48 21.71 -9.50
CA HIS A 141 -10.25 20.99 -9.20
C HIS A 141 -10.53 19.52 -8.87
N TYR A 142 -9.47 18.71 -8.85
CA TYR A 142 -9.47 17.29 -8.48
C TYR A 142 -8.43 17.07 -7.38
N PHE A 143 -8.47 15.93 -6.70
CA PHE A 143 -7.43 15.60 -5.72
C PHE A 143 -6.07 15.42 -6.41
N SER A 144 -5.01 15.98 -5.84
CA SER A 144 -3.63 15.80 -6.32
C SER A 144 -3.08 14.38 -6.10
N ARG A 145 -3.76 13.61 -5.25
CA ARG A 145 -3.50 12.20 -4.95
C ARG A 145 -4.83 11.49 -4.76
N ASP A 146 -4.89 10.25 -5.21
CA ASP A 146 -6.10 9.44 -5.07
C ASP A 146 -6.45 9.27 -3.58
N VAL A 147 -7.75 9.29 -3.31
CA VAL A 147 -8.33 9.04 -1.99
C VAL A 147 -9.00 7.67 -2.07
N ALA A 148 -8.20 6.62 -2.12
CA ALA A 148 -8.72 5.26 -2.24
C ALA A 148 -9.56 4.90 -1.00
N GLU A 149 -10.75 4.32 -1.19
CA GLU A 149 -11.71 3.96 -0.15
C GLU A 149 -11.89 2.43 -0.12
N LEU A 150 -11.56 1.81 1.01
CA LEU A 150 -11.88 0.40 1.26
C LEU A 150 -13.23 0.30 1.99
N ARG A 151 -14.19 -0.41 1.39
CA ARG A 151 -15.46 -0.78 2.02
C ARG A 151 -15.38 -2.21 2.51
N LEU A 152 -15.81 -2.43 3.75
CA LEU A 152 -15.94 -3.76 4.36
C LEU A 152 -17.43 -4.01 4.64
N PHE A 153 -17.93 -5.18 4.27
CA PHE A 153 -19.33 -5.52 4.46
C PHE A 153 -19.52 -7.03 4.65
N ASN A 154 -20.56 -7.41 5.38
CA ASN A 154 -20.98 -8.79 5.51
C ASN A 154 -21.65 -9.27 4.21
N ASN A 155 -21.75 -10.59 4.03
CA ASN A 155 -22.64 -11.18 3.04
C ASN A 155 -24.11 -10.80 3.28
#